data_AF-A0A534ITN3-F1
#
_entry.id   AF-A0A534ITN3-F1
#
_cell.length_a   1.000
_cell.length_b   1.000
_cell.length_c   1.000
_cell.angle_alpha   90.00
_cell.angle_beta   90.00
_cell.angle_gamma   90.00
#
_symmetry.space_group_name_H-M   'P 1'
#
loop_
_entity.id
_entity.type
_entity.pdbx_description
1 polymer ?
#
loop_
_entity_poly.entity_id
_entity_poly.type
_entity_poly.pdbx_seq_one_letter_code
_entity_poly.pdbx_strand_id
1 'polypeptide(L)' 'MGHPSVAVDGVLIREGRLVTVIRGNPPYLGMHALPGGHVELGETMEAAMLREFHEETGLRVEVERIVGVYSD' A
#
# COMPACT_ATOMS: atom_id res chain seq x y z
N MET A 1 -3.38 -13.41 22.64
CA MET A 1 -4.35 -12.71 21.77
C MET A 1 -3.54 -11.98 20.72
N GLY A 2 -3.76 -12.26 19.43
CA GLY A 2 -3.10 -11.52 18.35
C GLY A 2 -3.64 -10.09 18.29
N HIS A 3 -2.78 -9.13 18.05
CA HIS A 3 -3.18 -7.78 17.67
C HIS A 3 -3.58 -7.79 16.18
N PRO A 4 -4.52 -6.94 15.74
CA PRO A 4 -4.80 -6.79 14.32
C PRO A 4 -3.52 -6.35 13.61
N SER A 5 -3.22 -7.00 12.49
CA SER A 5 -2.21 -6.50 11.55
C SER A 5 -2.89 -5.45 10.68
N VAL A 6 -2.33 -4.25 10.61
CA VAL A 6 -2.87 -3.15 9.81
C VAL A 6 -1.98 -3.01 8.57
N ALA A 7 -2.61 -2.88 7.40
CA ALA A 7 -1.92 -2.62 6.14
C ALA A 7 -2.52 -1.40 5.45
N VAL A 8 -1.74 -0.81 4.55
CA VAL A 8 -2.13 0.31 3.69
C VAL A 8 -1.87 -0.06 2.24
N ASP A 9 -2.80 0.28 1.35
CA ASP A 9 -2.71 0.08 -0.10
C ASP A 9 -2.95 1.41 -0.82
N GLY A 10 -2.06 1.75 -1.76
CA GLY A 10 -2.07 3.03 -2.47
C GLY A 10 -2.76 2.94 -3.83
N VAL A 11 -3.68 3.87 -4.10
CA VAL A 11 -4.29 4.04 -5.42
C VAL A 11 -3.74 5.31 -6.08
N LEU A 12 -2.87 5.13 -7.07
CA LEU A 12 -2.35 6.23 -7.89
C LEU A 12 -2.82 6.08 -9.33
N ILE A 13 -3.63 7.04 -9.78
CA ILE A 13 -4.02 7.17 -11.18
C ILE A 13 -3.17 8.27 -11.82
N ARG A 14 -2.39 7.90 -12.83
CA ARG A 14 -1.57 8.84 -13.61
C ARG A 14 -1.87 8.63 -15.09
N GLU A 15 -2.23 9.72 -15.78
CA GLU A 15 -2.50 9.68 -17.23
C GLU A 15 -3.54 8.61 -17.61
N GLY A 16 -4.57 8.44 -16.77
CA GLY A 16 -5.63 7.45 -16.96
C GLY A 16 -5.22 5.99 -16.69
N ARG A 17 -4.04 5.75 -16.10
CA ARG A 17 -3.52 4.42 -15.78
C ARG A 17 -3.32 4.25 -14.28
N LEU A 18 -3.60 3.06 -13.77
CA LEU A 18 -3.33 2.69 -12.38
C LEU A 18 -1.88 2.20 -12.25
N VAL A 19 -1.17 2.71 -11.25
CA VAL A 19 0.13 2.15 -10.85
C VAL A 19 -0.09 0.91 -10.01
N THR A 20 0.61 -0.16 -10.37
CA THR A 20 0.54 -1.47 -9.69
C THR A 20 1.94 -2.03 -9.56
N VAL A 21 2.13 -2.91 -8.57
CA VAL A 21 3.33 -3.75 -8.43
C VAL A 21 3.01 -5.19 -8.83
N ILE A 22 4.03 -5.99 -9.13
CA ILE A 22 3.88 -7.44 -9.30
C ILE A 22 4.21 -8.10 -7.97
N ARG A 23 3.24 -8.76 -7.37
CA ARG A 23 3.37 -9.34 -6.04
C ARG A 23 4.46 -10.41 -6.01
N GLY A 24 5.46 -10.23 -5.15
CA GLY A 24 6.63 -11.13 -5.03
C GLY A 24 6.44 -12.32 -4.08
N ASN A 25 5.33 -12.38 -3.33
CA ASN A 25 5.10 -13.39 -2.30
C ASN A 25 3.70 -14.02 -2.40
N PRO A 26 3.53 -15.33 -2.12
CA PRO A 26 2.22 -15.94 -1.97
C PRO A 26 1.37 -15.30 -0.85
N PRO A 27 0.04 -15.38 -0.90
CA PRO A 27 -0.79 -15.84 -2.03
C PRO A 27 -0.73 -14.87 -3.23
N TYR A 28 -1.21 -15.30 -4.40
CA TYR A 28 -1.28 -14.47 -5.63
C TYR A 28 0.09 -13.99 -6.16
N LEU A 29 1.13 -14.79 -5.96
CA LEU A 29 2.46 -14.57 -6.53
C LEU A 29 2.37 -14.29 -8.05
N GLY A 30 3.05 -13.25 -8.52
CA GLY A 30 3.10 -12.87 -9.94
C GLY A 30 1.89 -12.09 -10.44
N MET A 31 0.88 -11.83 -9.61
CA MET A 31 -0.28 -11.03 -9.96
C MET A 31 -0.03 -9.54 -9.70
N HIS A 32 -0.78 -8.68 -10.40
CA HIS A 32 -0.84 -7.26 -10.08
C HIS A 32 -1.46 -7.03 -8.71
N ALA A 33 -0.87 -6.12 -7.93
CA ALA A 33 -1.40 -5.63 -6.66
C ALA A 33 -1.27 -4.11 -6.58
N LEU A 34 -2.04 -3.51 -5.68
CA LEU A 34 -1.78 -2.13 -5.27
C LEU A 34 -0.43 -2.09 -4.53
N PRO A 35 0.38 -1.03 -4.70
CA PRO A 35 1.58 -0.86 -3.89
C PRO A 35 1.17 -0.59 -2.44
N GLY A 36 1.83 -1.24 -1.49
CA GLY A 36 1.37 -1.21 -0.11
C GLY A 36 2.06 -2.24 0.78
N GLY A 37 1.79 -2.13 2.07
CA GLY A 37 2.44 -2.96 3.07
C GLY A 37 1.90 -2.76 4.46
N HIS A 38 2.63 -3.30 5.44
CA HIS A 38 2.20 -3.28 6.83
C HIS A 38 2.54 -1.96 7.50
N VAL A 39 1.65 -1.53 8.39
CA VAL A 39 1.92 -0.41 9.29
C VAL A 39 2.78 -0.92 10.45
N GLU A 40 3.97 -0.35 10.59
CA GLU A 40 4.90 -0.61 11.69
C GLU A 40 4.44 0.06 12.99
N LEU A 41 4.98 -0.42 14.11
CA LEU A 41 4.63 0.14 15.42
C LEU A 41 5.22 1.56 15.55
N GLY A 42 4.34 2.54 15.74
CA GLY A 42 4.73 3.93 16.00
C GLY A 42 4.74 4.83 14.76
N GLU A 43 4.48 4.30 13.56
CA GLU A 43 4.22 5.13 12.37
C GLU A 43 2.72 5.43 12.19
N THR A 44 2.43 6.53 11.50
CA THR A 44 1.05 6.81 11.06
C THR A 44 0.74 6.02 9.79
N MET A 45 -0.55 5.84 9.49
CA MET A 45 -0.97 5.18 8.24
C MET A 45 -0.43 5.92 7.00
N GLU A 46 -0.40 7.26 7.03
CA GLU A 46 0.15 8.07 5.96
C GLU A 46 1.67 7.86 5.83
N ALA A 47 2.40 7.80 6.94
CA ALA A 47 3.85 7.55 6.91
C ALA A 47 4.16 6.16 6.34
N ALA A 48 3.43 5.14 6.79
CA ALA A 48 3.50 3.78 6.25
C ALA A 48 3.24 3.77 4.74
N MET A 49 2.17 4.44 4.31
CA MET A 49 1.77 4.48 2.91
C MET A 49 2.86 5.13 2.03
N LEU A 50 3.43 6.25 2.47
CA LEU A 50 4.50 6.93 1.72
C LEU A 50 5.79 6.11 1.67
N ARG A 51 6.15 5.42 2.76
CA ARG A 51 7.32 4.53 2.85
C ARG A 51 7.18 3.35 1.90
N GLU A 52 6.12 2.55 2.06
CA GLU A 52 5.86 1.35 1.27
C GLU A 52 5.74 1.68 -0.23
N PHE A 53 5.00 2.74 -0.57
CA PHE A 53 4.85 3.13 -1.98
C PHE A 53 6.19 3.50 -2.62
N HIS A 54 7.07 4.18 -1.88
CA HIS A 54 8.40 4.51 -2.37
C HIS A 54 9.31 3.28 -2.46
N GLU A 55 9.27 2.38 -1.48
CA GLU A 55 10.06 1.14 -1.49
C GLU A 55 9.71 0.23 -2.67
N GLU A 56 8.43 0.05 -2.97
CA GLU A 56 7.99 -0.87 -4.02
C GLU A 56 8.00 -0.26 -5.43
N THR A 57 7.81 1.06 -5.56
CA THR A 57 7.67 1.73 -6.87
C THR A 57 8.78 2.72 -7.21
N GLY A 58 9.56 3.17 -6.21
CA GLY A 58 10.53 4.26 -6.35
C GLY A 58 9.92 5.65 -6.49
N LEU A 59 8.58 5.78 -6.44
CA LEU A 59 7.88 7.05 -6.62
C LEU A 59 7.74 7.78 -5.29
N ARG A 60 7.90 9.11 -5.33
CA ARG A 60 7.51 10.00 -4.23
C ARG A 60 6.15 10.59 -4.53
N VAL A 61 5.22 10.43 -3.60
CA VAL A 61 3.81 10.80 -3.75
C VAL A 61 3.35 11.59 -2.52
N GLU A 62 2.15 12.15 -2.59
CA GLU A 62 1.45 12.76 -1.47
C GLU A 62 0.10 12.07 -1.29
N VAL A 63 -0.33 11.87 -0.05
CA VAL A 63 -1.64 11.30 0.24
C VAL A 63 -2.70 12.37 0.12
N GLU A 64 -3.60 12.23 -0.86
CA GLU A 64 -4.69 13.18 -1.07
C GLU A 64 -5.84 12.95 -0.06
N ARG A 65 -6.25 11.68 0.11
CA ARG A 65 -7.37 11.29 0.98
C ARG A 65 -7.39 9.79 1.25
N ILE A 66 -8.13 9.40 2.28
CA ILE A 66 -8.49 8.00 2.54
C ILE A 66 -9.69 7.63 1.65
N VAL A 67 -9.59 6.49 0.94
CA VAL A 67 -10.69 5.95 0.12
C VAL A 67 -11.64 5.10 0.97
N GLY A 68 -11.10 4.29 1.88
CA GLY A 68 -11.87 3.43 2.76
C GLY A 68 -11.00 2.66 3.74
N VAL A 69 -11.65 1.99 4.69
CA VAL A 69 -11.04 1.04 5.62
C VAL A 69 -11.80 -0.28 5.46
N TYR A 70 -11.07 -1.36 5.23
CA TYR A 70 -11.59 -2.70 4.99
C TYR A 70 -11.11 -3.62 6.11
N SER A 71 -12.00 -4.44 6.67
CA SER A 71 -11.72 -5.21 7.91
C SER A 71 -12.51 -6.52 8.01
N ASP A 72 -13.04 -6.96 6.88
CA ASP A 72 -13.94 -8.09 6.66
C ASP A 72 -13.21 -9.45 6.53
#